data_AF-A0A2A5WR00-F1
#
_entry.id   AF-A0A2A5WR00-F1
#
_cell.length_a   1.000
_cell.length_b   1.000
_cell.length_c   1.000
_cell.angle_alpha   90.00
_cell.angle_beta   90.00
_cell.angle_gamma   90.00
#
_symmetry.space_group_name_H-M   'P 1'
#
loop_
_entity.id
_entity.type
_entity.pdbx_description
1 polymer ?
#
loop_
_entity_poly.entity_id
_entity_poly.type
_entity_poly.pdbx_seq_one_letter_code
_entity_poly.pdbx_strand_id
1 'polypeptide(L)'
;MSNPEEIKTIALSIGVFGAFSDRIAKTMLEPFWIHALTSAITVRAIGDRDQESSVEKVYFGALLHDIGKLVLTMIVGEEYIDALSACKDANDLATLRVEKDSFGVHHAQLGKWLSDRWHFPNELIEVIAFHHQPHRHTLLRPRSVATVFVSDFIAHNLHEKEIMVPDDDPRFAGSLATLGIQASDIDGIRNRAIRQEEKINEAFELVA
;
A
#
# COMPACT_ATOMS: atom_id res chain seq x y z
N MET A 1 -24.56 -12.64 2.94
CA MET A 1 -24.19 -13.18 1.60
C MET A 1 -22.98 -12.39 1.17
N SER A 2 -21.82 -13.02 1.03
CA SER A 2 -20.59 -12.31 0.65
C SER A 2 -20.74 -11.70 -0.74
N ASN A 3 -20.30 -10.45 -0.91
CA ASN A 3 -20.40 -9.70 -2.15
C ASN A 3 -19.53 -10.38 -3.23
N PRO A 4 -20.00 -10.59 -4.48
CA PRO A 4 -19.18 -11.18 -5.55
C PRO A 4 -17.82 -10.50 -5.76
N GLU A 5 -17.71 -9.20 -5.45
CA GLU A 5 -16.46 -8.46 -5.50
C GLU A 5 -15.51 -8.85 -4.34
N GLU A 6 -16.02 -9.10 -3.13
CA GLU A 6 -15.22 -9.60 -1.99
C GLU A 6 -14.63 -10.98 -2.29
N ILE A 7 -15.40 -11.87 -2.92
CA ILE A 7 -14.94 -13.22 -3.28
C ILE A 7 -13.79 -13.14 -4.29
N LYS A 8 -13.87 -12.24 -5.28
CA LYS A 8 -12.77 -12.01 -6.23
C LYS A 8 -11.53 -11.45 -5.54
N THR A 9 -11.72 -10.48 -4.65
CA THR A 9 -10.64 -9.88 -3.86
C THR A 9 -9.90 -10.94 -3.04
N ILE A 10 -10.63 -11.79 -2.31
CA ILE A 10 -10.04 -12.87 -1.52
C ILE A 10 -9.32 -13.88 -2.40
N ALA A 11 -9.93 -14.32 -3.50
CA ALA A 11 -9.32 -15.29 -4.41
C ALA A 11 -8.05 -14.74 -5.07
N LEU A 12 -8.05 -13.47 -5.47
CA LEU A 12 -6.88 -12.78 -6.01
C LEU A 12 -5.79 -12.67 -4.96
N SER A 13 -6.12 -12.24 -3.74
CA SER A 13 -5.14 -12.21 -2.64
C SER A 13 -4.50 -13.59 -2.46
N ILE A 14 -5.28 -14.65 -2.28
CA ILE A 14 -4.75 -16.02 -2.13
C ILE A 14 -3.83 -16.41 -3.31
N GLY A 15 -4.24 -16.10 -4.54
CA GLY A 15 -3.43 -16.36 -5.73
C GLY A 15 -2.11 -15.59 -5.74
N VAL A 16 -2.12 -14.32 -5.32
CA VAL A 16 -0.93 -13.49 -5.17
C VAL A 16 -0.02 -14.07 -4.08
N PHE A 17 -0.55 -14.35 -2.89
CA PHE A 17 0.21 -14.95 -1.79
C PHE A 17 0.90 -16.25 -2.23
N GLY A 18 0.19 -17.15 -2.89
CA GLY A 18 0.72 -18.42 -3.39
C GLY A 18 1.78 -18.26 -4.50
N ALA A 19 1.77 -17.16 -5.26
CA ALA A 19 2.78 -16.91 -6.29
C ALA A 19 4.18 -16.65 -5.69
N PHE A 20 4.25 -16.17 -4.45
CA PHE A 20 5.49 -15.74 -3.79
C PHE A 20 5.91 -16.63 -2.61
N SER A 21 4.97 -17.34 -1.96
CA SER A 21 5.21 -18.07 -0.70
C SER A 21 6.36 -19.07 -0.73
N ASP A 22 6.57 -19.75 -1.87
CA ASP A 22 7.59 -20.79 -2.01
C ASP A 22 8.92 -20.25 -2.55
N ARG A 23 8.96 -18.96 -2.93
CA ARG A 23 10.06 -18.35 -3.67
C ARG A 23 10.81 -17.28 -2.88
N ILE A 24 10.20 -16.77 -1.81
CA ILE A 24 10.77 -15.73 -0.96
C ILE A 24 10.81 -16.25 0.48
N ALA A 25 11.91 -16.00 1.19
CA ALA A 25 12.03 -16.41 2.58
C ALA A 25 10.95 -15.75 3.44
N LYS A 26 10.40 -16.52 4.38
CA LYS A 26 9.34 -16.07 5.30
C LYS A 26 9.71 -14.78 6.04
N THR A 27 10.98 -14.63 6.44
CA THR A 27 11.52 -13.44 7.12
C THR A 27 11.43 -12.16 6.29
N MET A 28 11.33 -12.26 4.96
CA MET A 28 11.10 -11.11 4.07
C MET A 28 9.62 -10.91 3.76
N LEU A 29 8.85 -12.00 3.68
CA LEU A 29 7.42 -11.95 3.36
C LEU A 29 6.58 -11.40 4.52
N GLU A 30 6.88 -11.78 5.77
CA GLU A 30 6.09 -11.35 6.93
C GLU A 30 6.04 -9.83 7.08
N PRO A 31 7.17 -9.09 7.10
CA PRO A 31 7.13 -7.63 7.20
C PRO A 31 6.40 -6.96 6.04
N PHE A 32 6.56 -7.51 4.82
CA PHE A 32 5.85 -7.03 3.64
C PHE A 32 4.33 -7.13 3.81
N TRP A 33 3.85 -8.30 4.22
CA TRP A 33 2.41 -8.54 4.37
C TRP A 33 1.80 -7.78 5.54
N ILE A 34 2.55 -7.60 6.64
CA ILE A 34 2.15 -6.72 7.73
C ILE A 34 1.92 -5.31 7.19
N HIS A 35 2.91 -4.72 6.52
CA HIS A 35 2.78 -3.38 5.94
C HIS A 35 1.60 -3.28 4.96
N ALA A 36 1.50 -4.22 4.02
CA ALA A 36 0.43 -4.23 3.03
C ALA A 36 -0.97 -4.31 3.68
N LEU A 37 -1.12 -5.11 4.74
CA LEU A 37 -2.37 -5.24 5.48
C LEU A 37 -2.67 -3.98 6.30
N THR A 38 -1.68 -3.40 6.98
CA THR A 38 -1.79 -2.14 7.72
C THR A 38 -2.20 -0.98 6.80
N SER A 39 -1.62 -0.88 5.60
CA SER A 39 -2.03 0.07 4.56
C SER A 39 -3.48 -0.16 4.13
N ALA A 40 -3.88 -1.40 3.89
CA ALA A 40 -5.26 -1.74 3.51
C ALA A 40 -6.27 -1.41 4.62
N ILE A 41 -5.99 -1.76 5.88
CA ILE A 41 -6.82 -1.39 7.04
C ILE A 41 -6.97 0.12 7.15
N THR A 42 -5.89 0.86 6.89
CA THR A 42 -5.91 2.32 6.94
C THR A 42 -6.81 2.93 5.87
N VAL A 43 -6.97 2.31 4.70
CA VAL A 43 -7.97 2.71 3.70
C VAL A 43 -9.39 2.73 4.30
N ARG A 44 -9.75 1.72 5.08
CA ARG A 44 -11.06 1.68 5.77
C ARG A 44 -11.19 2.77 6.82
N ALA A 45 -10.11 3.09 7.53
CA ALA A 45 -10.08 4.20 8.48
C ALA A 45 -10.26 5.58 7.80
N ILE A 46 -9.84 5.72 6.54
CA ILE A 46 -10.05 6.92 5.70
C ILE A 46 -11.48 6.97 5.14
N GLY A 47 -12.03 5.85 4.68
CA GLY A 47 -13.23 5.77 3.82
C GLY A 47 -14.62 5.89 4.49
N ASP A 48 -14.72 6.32 5.74
CA ASP A 48 -15.84 5.95 6.62
C ASP A 48 -17.18 6.69 6.46
N ARG A 49 -17.53 7.31 5.30
CA ARG A 49 -18.83 8.04 5.21
C ARG A 49 -19.73 7.93 3.99
N ASP A 50 -19.28 7.66 2.75
CA ASP A 50 -20.21 7.85 1.61
C ASP A 50 -20.30 6.75 0.55
N GLN A 51 -19.34 5.83 0.37
CA GLN A 51 -19.38 4.86 -0.75
C GLN A 51 -18.65 3.52 -0.45
N GLU A 52 -19.29 2.65 0.33
CA GLU A 52 -18.76 1.34 0.78
C GLU A 52 -18.18 0.45 -0.35
N SER A 53 -18.83 0.40 -1.52
CA SER A 53 -18.33 -0.36 -2.68
C SER A 53 -17.03 0.16 -3.30
N SER A 54 -16.69 1.43 -3.08
CA SER A 54 -15.42 2.02 -3.52
C SER A 54 -14.29 1.70 -2.55
N VAL A 55 -14.59 1.57 -1.26
CA VAL A 55 -13.59 1.33 -0.20
C VAL A 55 -12.92 -0.02 -0.38
N GLU A 56 -13.67 -1.09 -0.66
CA GLU A 56 -13.09 -2.45 -0.81
C GLU A 56 -12.18 -2.58 -2.03
N LYS A 57 -12.45 -1.83 -3.11
CA LYS A 57 -11.55 -1.80 -4.28
C LYS A 57 -10.24 -1.10 -3.97
N VAL A 58 -10.31 0.02 -3.23
CA VAL A 58 -9.13 0.77 -2.81
C VAL A 58 -8.34 0.02 -1.75
N TYR A 59 -9.02 -0.70 -0.85
CA TYR A 59 -8.42 -1.62 0.12
C TYR A 59 -7.54 -2.64 -0.58
N PHE A 60 -8.06 -3.26 -1.64
CA PHE A 60 -7.29 -4.21 -2.44
C PHE A 60 -6.12 -3.54 -3.18
N GLY A 61 -6.32 -2.31 -3.66
CA GLY A 61 -5.23 -1.47 -4.19
C GLY A 61 -4.11 -1.26 -3.19
N ALA A 62 -4.43 -0.93 -1.94
CA ALA A 62 -3.45 -0.79 -0.86
C ALA A 62 -2.79 -2.11 -0.48
N LEU A 63 -3.50 -3.25 -0.53
CA LEU A 63 -2.88 -4.55 -0.27
C LEU A 63 -1.83 -4.94 -1.32
N LEU A 64 -1.98 -4.45 -2.55
CA LEU A 64 -1.12 -4.82 -3.69
C LEU A 64 -0.18 -3.72 -4.17
N HIS A 65 -0.25 -2.52 -3.61
CA HIS A 65 0.46 -1.35 -4.13
C HIS A 65 1.97 -1.60 -4.28
N ASP A 66 2.53 -2.35 -3.34
CA ASP A 66 3.95 -2.64 -3.23
C ASP A 66 4.38 -3.98 -3.83
N ILE A 67 3.50 -4.68 -4.57
CA ILE A 67 3.80 -6.02 -5.11
C ILE A 67 5.06 -6.09 -5.98
N GLY A 68 5.50 -4.96 -6.55
CA GLY A 68 6.78 -4.87 -7.25
C GLY A 68 8.01 -5.11 -6.37
N LYS A 69 7.92 -4.87 -5.05
CA LYS A 69 8.97 -5.20 -4.08
C LYS A 69 9.19 -6.71 -4.03
N LEU A 70 8.11 -7.52 -4.05
CA LEU A 70 8.22 -8.97 -4.13
C LEU A 70 8.89 -9.45 -5.42
N VAL A 71 8.62 -8.78 -6.53
CA VAL A 71 9.29 -9.06 -7.82
C VAL A 71 10.78 -8.74 -7.74
N LEU A 72 11.17 -7.59 -7.17
CA LEU A 72 12.57 -7.24 -6.96
C LEU A 72 13.25 -8.28 -6.06
N THR A 73 12.65 -8.65 -4.94
CA THR A 73 13.17 -9.68 -4.05
C THR A 73 13.38 -11.02 -4.76
N MET A 74 12.46 -11.43 -5.65
CA MET A 74 12.63 -12.68 -6.42
C MET A 74 13.76 -12.64 -7.44
N ILE A 75 14.01 -11.47 -8.05
CA ILE A 75 15.01 -11.33 -9.11
C ILE A 75 16.40 -11.10 -8.53
N VAL A 76 16.48 -10.26 -7.50
CA VAL A 76 17.73 -9.73 -6.93
C VAL A 76 18.15 -10.51 -5.68
N GLY A 77 17.21 -11.06 -4.92
CA GLY A 77 17.50 -11.82 -3.70
C GLY A 77 17.95 -10.92 -2.54
N GLU A 78 18.93 -11.40 -1.76
CA GLU A 78 19.42 -10.72 -0.54
C GLU A 78 20.02 -9.33 -0.83
N GLU A 79 20.61 -9.12 -2.01
CA GLU A 79 21.18 -7.83 -2.42
C GLU A 79 20.14 -6.68 -2.40
N TYR A 80 18.86 -7.00 -2.58
CA TYR A 80 17.79 -6.02 -2.49
C TYR A 80 17.63 -5.51 -1.05
N ILE A 81 17.67 -6.40 -0.07
CA ILE A 81 17.58 -6.06 1.36
C ILE A 81 18.79 -5.26 1.77
N ASP A 82 19.99 -5.65 1.32
CA ASP A 82 21.24 -4.96 1.63
C ASP A 82 21.22 -3.53 1.09
N ALA A 83 20.75 -3.33 -0.15
CA ALA A 83 20.64 -2.01 -0.76
C ALA A 83 19.67 -1.10 0.01
N LEU A 84 18.52 -1.62 0.42
CA LEU A 84 17.55 -0.86 1.23
C LEU A 84 18.08 -0.57 2.64
N SER A 85 18.75 -1.55 3.26
CA SER A 85 19.33 -1.41 4.61
C SER A 85 20.49 -0.42 4.67
N ALA A 86 21.20 -0.24 3.55
CA ALA A 86 22.25 0.77 3.41
C ALA A 86 21.69 2.21 3.30
N CYS A 87 20.39 2.35 3.01
CA CYS A 87 19.73 3.65 2.95
C CYS A 87 19.48 4.18 4.36
N LYS A 88 20.05 5.36 4.68
CA LYS A 88 19.84 6.01 5.98
C LYS A 88 18.50 6.74 6.09
N ASP A 89 17.89 7.04 4.95
CA ASP A 89 16.62 7.75 4.87
C ASP A 89 15.50 6.71 4.75
N ALA A 90 14.72 6.52 5.81
CA ALA A 90 13.57 5.61 5.81
C ALA A 90 12.32 6.30 5.23
N ASN A 91 12.37 6.72 3.97
CA ASN A 91 11.20 7.23 3.26
C ASN A 91 11.06 6.65 1.85
N ASP A 92 9.84 6.66 1.33
CA ASP A 92 9.52 6.03 0.06
C ASP A 92 10.29 6.58 -1.14
N LEU A 93 10.54 7.89 -1.18
CA LEU A 93 11.33 8.49 -2.26
C LEU A 93 12.78 8.01 -2.25
N ALA A 94 13.34 7.81 -1.07
CA ALA A 94 14.67 7.25 -0.91
C ALA A 94 14.70 5.79 -1.39
N THR A 95 13.69 4.98 -1.03
CA THR A 95 13.51 3.61 -1.53
C THR A 95 13.46 3.57 -3.05
N LEU A 96 12.62 4.40 -3.69
CA LEU A 96 12.51 4.47 -5.14
C LEU A 96 13.85 4.84 -5.81
N ARG A 97 14.59 5.78 -5.22
CA ARG A 97 15.90 6.19 -5.71
C ARG A 97 16.91 5.04 -5.62
N VAL A 98 17.02 4.40 -4.46
CA VAL A 98 17.92 3.26 -4.24
C VAL A 98 17.63 2.15 -5.24
N GLU A 99 16.37 1.80 -5.44
CA GLU A 99 15.98 0.78 -6.41
C GLU A 99 16.35 1.17 -7.83
N LYS A 100 16.09 2.41 -8.21
CA LYS A 100 16.37 2.90 -9.55
C LYS A 100 17.87 2.94 -9.84
N ASP A 101 18.67 3.39 -8.88
CA ASP A 101 20.12 3.54 -9.01
C ASP A 101 20.83 2.18 -8.98
N SER A 102 20.37 1.25 -8.13
CA SER A 102 20.99 -0.08 -7.99
C SER A 102 20.53 -1.09 -9.04
N PHE A 103 19.25 -1.06 -9.44
CA PHE A 103 18.62 -2.11 -10.26
C PHE A 103 17.99 -1.60 -11.56
N GLY A 104 18.06 -0.30 -11.84
CA GLY A 104 17.55 0.30 -13.07
C GLY A 104 16.01 0.43 -13.15
N VAL A 105 15.28 -0.06 -12.16
CA VAL A 105 13.82 -0.02 -12.06
C VAL A 105 13.39 0.04 -10.60
N HIS A 106 12.29 0.73 -10.30
CA HIS A 106 11.72 0.78 -8.95
C HIS A 106 10.46 -0.08 -8.81
N HIS A 107 10.06 -0.40 -7.58
CA HIS A 107 8.96 -1.35 -7.31
C HIS A 107 7.64 -0.91 -7.94
N ALA A 108 7.27 0.37 -7.88
CA ALA A 108 6.02 0.81 -8.51
C ALA A 108 6.00 0.61 -10.05
N GLN A 109 7.15 0.69 -10.73
CA GLN A 109 7.29 0.37 -12.16
C GLN A 109 7.09 -1.13 -12.42
N LEU A 110 7.69 -1.99 -11.60
CA LEU A 110 7.53 -3.44 -11.72
C LEU A 110 6.12 -3.90 -11.33
N GLY A 111 5.53 -3.31 -10.31
CA GLY A 111 4.15 -3.57 -9.90
C GLY A 111 3.16 -3.22 -11.02
N LYS A 112 3.35 -2.08 -11.69
CA LYS A 112 2.57 -1.71 -12.88
C LYS A 112 2.71 -2.76 -14.00
N TRP A 113 3.94 -3.17 -14.31
CA TRP A 113 4.19 -4.16 -15.34
C TRP A 113 3.56 -5.52 -15.01
N LEU A 114 3.67 -5.97 -13.76
CA LEU A 114 3.10 -7.23 -13.30
C LEU A 114 1.56 -7.22 -13.33
N SER A 115 0.95 -6.15 -12.79
CA SER A 115 -0.51 -6.01 -12.73
C SER A 115 -1.14 -5.90 -14.12
N ASP A 116 -0.48 -5.23 -15.07
CA ASP A 116 -0.87 -5.23 -16.48
C ASP A 116 -0.82 -6.63 -17.08
N ARG A 117 0.26 -7.38 -16.81
CA ARG A 117 0.42 -8.77 -17.29
C ARG A 117 -0.61 -9.74 -16.71
N TRP A 118 -1.07 -9.47 -15.50
CA TRP A 118 -2.15 -10.20 -14.84
C TRP A 118 -3.56 -9.71 -15.22
N HIS A 119 -3.66 -8.74 -16.13
CA HIS A 119 -4.92 -8.19 -16.63
C HIS A 119 -5.80 -7.59 -15.52
N PHE A 120 -5.17 -6.92 -14.55
CA PHE A 120 -5.91 -6.20 -13.52
C PHE A 120 -6.68 -5.01 -14.11
N PRO A 121 -7.75 -4.56 -13.46
CA PRO A 121 -8.47 -3.36 -13.89
C PRO A 121 -7.54 -2.14 -13.93
N ASN A 122 -7.70 -1.26 -14.94
CA ASN A 122 -6.85 -0.08 -15.14
C ASN A 122 -6.73 0.81 -13.89
N GLU A 123 -7.82 0.95 -13.12
CA GLU A 123 -7.80 1.71 -11.87
C GLU A 123 -6.81 1.13 -10.84
N LEU A 124 -6.77 -0.20 -10.72
CA LEU A 124 -5.84 -0.89 -9.83
C LEU A 124 -4.39 -0.77 -10.33
N ILE A 125 -4.18 -0.88 -11.65
CA ILE A 125 -2.86 -0.69 -12.26
C ILE A 125 -2.34 0.73 -11.97
N GLU A 126 -3.20 1.74 -12.07
CA GLU A 126 -2.87 3.15 -11.79
C GLU A 126 -2.55 3.39 -10.31
N VAL A 127 -3.30 2.78 -9.39
CA VAL A 127 -2.98 2.80 -7.95
C VAL A 127 -1.58 2.23 -7.68
N ILE A 128 -1.29 1.04 -8.22
CA ILE A 128 0.02 0.40 -8.06
C ILE A 128 1.13 1.24 -8.70
N ALA A 129 0.87 1.83 -9.86
CA ALA A 129 1.87 2.62 -10.58
C ALA A 129 2.23 3.95 -9.91
N PHE A 130 1.26 4.60 -9.27
CA PHE A 130 1.35 6.01 -8.91
C PHE A 130 1.12 6.30 -7.43
N HIS A 131 1.06 5.30 -6.55
CA HIS A 131 0.91 5.53 -5.10
C HIS A 131 1.98 6.48 -4.55
N HIS A 132 3.25 6.44 -5.00
CA HIS A 132 4.29 7.40 -4.58
C HIS A 132 4.25 8.77 -5.27
N GLN A 133 3.54 8.87 -6.40
CA GLN A 133 3.44 10.06 -7.25
C GLN A 133 1.97 10.32 -7.63
N PRO A 134 1.10 10.61 -6.65
CA PRO A 134 -0.35 10.60 -6.83
C PRO A 134 -0.86 11.61 -7.87
N HIS A 135 -0.06 12.63 -8.22
CA HIS A 135 -0.42 13.61 -9.23
C HIS A 135 -0.20 13.14 -10.69
N ARG A 136 0.43 11.98 -10.92
CA ARG A 136 0.77 11.48 -12.27
C ARG A 136 -0.21 10.49 -12.86
N HIS A 137 -1.24 10.09 -12.12
CA HIS A 137 -2.25 9.17 -12.62
C HIS A 137 -3.04 9.78 -13.80
N THR A 138 -3.70 8.93 -14.57
CA THR A 138 -4.56 9.33 -15.69
C THR A 138 -6.06 9.19 -15.40
N LEU A 139 -6.40 8.74 -14.19
CA LEU A 139 -7.78 8.56 -13.74
C LEU A 139 -8.59 9.85 -13.73
N LEU A 140 -9.84 9.76 -14.19
CA LEU A 140 -10.83 10.86 -14.10
C LEU A 140 -11.23 11.17 -12.65
N ARG A 141 -11.10 10.18 -11.75
CA ARG A 141 -11.38 10.31 -10.32
C ARG A 141 -10.15 9.84 -9.53
N PRO A 142 -9.31 10.76 -9.02
CA PRO A 142 -8.05 10.46 -8.33
C PRO A 142 -8.15 9.70 -7.01
N ARG A 143 -9.36 9.56 -6.44
CA ARG A 143 -9.53 9.26 -5.02
C ARG A 143 -8.85 7.95 -4.61
N SER A 144 -8.84 6.94 -5.46
CA SER A 144 -8.18 5.66 -5.18
C SER A 144 -6.67 5.80 -4.97
N VAL A 145 -5.98 6.54 -5.86
CA VAL A 145 -4.54 6.79 -5.76
C VAL A 145 -4.21 7.68 -4.56
N ALA A 146 -4.99 8.75 -4.35
CA ALA A 146 -4.81 9.64 -3.20
C ALA A 146 -5.04 8.92 -1.86
N THR A 147 -6.06 8.07 -1.77
CA THR A 147 -6.33 7.28 -0.56
C THR A 147 -5.18 6.32 -0.27
N VAL A 148 -4.66 5.63 -1.30
CA VAL A 148 -3.57 4.65 -1.12
C VAL A 148 -2.27 5.35 -0.72
N PHE A 149 -1.95 6.49 -1.33
CA PHE A 149 -0.82 7.32 -0.93
C PHE A 149 -0.91 7.73 0.55
N VAL A 150 -2.05 8.26 0.99
CA VAL A 150 -2.24 8.68 2.39
C VAL A 150 -2.25 7.49 3.34
N SER A 151 -2.84 6.36 2.95
CA SER A 151 -2.87 5.16 3.79
C SER A 151 -1.49 4.55 3.98
N ASP A 152 -0.68 4.52 2.91
CA ASP A 152 0.69 4.02 2.92
C ASP A 152 1.58 4.88 3.85
N PHE A 153 1.47 6.20 3.74
CA PHE A 153 2.15 7.12 4.64
C PHE A 153 1.76 6.90 6.12
N ILE A 154 0.47 6.75 6.41
CA ILE A 154 0.00 6.51 7.78
C ILE A 154 0.48 5.13 8.27
N ALA A 155 0.47 4.11 7.43
CA ALA A 155 0.92 2.76 7.79
C ALA A 155 2.40 2.74 8.19
N HIS A 156 3.26 3.44 7.45
CA HIS A 156 4.67 3.61 7.81
C HIS A 156 4.88 4.28 9.18
N ASN A 157 3.94 5.13 9.60
CA ASN A 157 4.03 5.91 10.84
C ASN A 157 2.97 5.48 11.87
N LEU A 158 2.42 4.27 11.76
CA LEU A 158 1.23 3.86 12.54
C LEU A 158 1.48 3.91 14.05
N HIS A 159 2.69 3.55 14.47
CA HIS A 159 3.08 3.46 15.88
C HIS A 159 3.84 4.70 16.39
N GLU A 160 3.98 5.73 15.55
CA GLU A 160 4.53 7.01 15.99
C GLU A 160 3.54 7.72 16.92
N LYS A 161 4.07 8.44 17.91
CA LYS A 161 3.24 9.18 18.88
C LYS A 161 2.36 10.23 18.19
N GLU A 162 2.90 10.86 17.16
CA GLU A 162 2.30 11.91 16.35
C GLU A 162 2.83 11.79 14.92
N ILE A 163 1.95 11.91 13.92
CA ILE A 163 2.37 11.88 12.52
C ILE A 163 2.51 13.32 12.02
N MET A 164 3.74 13.68 11.66
CA MET A 164 4.03 14.98 11.03
C MET A 164 3.84 14.87 9.52
N VAL A 165 2.77 15.46 8.99
CA VAL A 165 2.56 15.59 7.55
C VAL A 165 3.56 16.62 7.00
N PRO A 166 4.32 16.32 5.93
CA PRO A 166 5.20 17.29 5.30
C PRO A 166 4.40 18.46 4.67
N ASP A 167 4.58 19.67 5.20
CA ASP A 167 3.85 20.88 4.76
C ASP A 167 4.30 21.38 3.36
N ASP A 168 5.53 21.07 2.97
CA ASP A 168 6.16 21.53 1.73
C ASP A 168 6.03 20.53 0.57
N ASP A 169 5.40 19.39 0.79
CA ASP A 169 5.24 18.35 -0.21
C ASP A 169 3.87 18.44 -0.92
N PRO A 170 3.85 18.82 -2.21
CA PRO A 170 2.60 18.99 -2.96
C PRO A 170 1.81 17.68 -3.13
N ARG A 171 2.44 16.51 -2.94
CA ARG A 171 1.75 15.20 -2.98
C ARG A 171 0.75 15.09 -1.85
N PHE A 172 1.10 15.57 -0.65
CA PHE A 172 0.20 15.60 0.49
C PHE A 172 -0.90 16.64 0.27
N ALA A 173 -0.56 17.89 -0.02
CA ALA A 173 -1.54 18.94 -0.24
C ALA A 173 -2.60 18.55 -1.29
N GLY A 174 -2.17 17.99 -2.43
CA GLY A 174 -3.08 17.53 -3.49
C GLY A 174 -3.95 16.32 -3.08
N SER A 175 -3.37 15.35 -2.37
CA SER A 175 -4.11 14.15 -1.94
C SER A 175 -5.10 14.46 -0.82
N LEU A 176 -4.72 15.25 0.17
CA LEU A 176 -5.61 15.68 1.27
C LEU A 176 -6.80 16.48 0.71
N ALA A 177 -6.55 17.42 -0.21
CA ALA A 177 -7.61 18.18 -0.89
C ALA A 177 -8.54 17.28 -1.72
N THR A 178 -7.98 16.32 -2.45
CA THR A 178 -8.75 15.31 -3.22
C THR A 178 -9.67 14.50 -2.32
N LEU A 179 -9.22 14.16 -1.13
CA LEU A 179 -9.95 13.34 -0.17
C LEU A 179 -10.94 14.15 0.66
N GLY A 180 -10.73 15.46 0.79
CA GLY A 180 -11.53 16.35 1.63
C GLY A 180 -11.15 16.24 3.11
N ILE A 181 -9.90 15.90 3.40
CA ILE A 181 -9.35 15.77 4.76
C ILE A 181 -8.29 16.84 5.01
N GLN A 182 -8.09 17.21 6.26
CA GLN A 182 -7.04 18.14 6.70
C GLN A 182 -5.87 17.37 7.30
N ALA A 183 -4.67 17.97 7.34
CA ALA A 183 -3.51 17.37 8.01
C ALA A 183 -3.80 17.05 9.49
N SER A 184 -4.62 17.87 10.16
CA SER A 184 -5.08 17.64 11.54
C SER A 184 -5.95 16.38 11.72
N ASP A 185 -6.50 15.82 10.65
CA ASP A 185 -7.32 14.61 10.71
C ASP A 185 -6.48 13.32 10.75
N ILE A 186 -5.18 13.40 10.43
CA ILE A 186 -4.30 12.25 10.22
C ILE A 186 -4.13 11.41 11.49
N ASP A 187 -3.89 12.02 12.64
CA ASP A 187 -3.81 11.27 13.92
C ASP A 187 -5.16 10.62 14.26
N GLY A 188 -6.27 11.27 13.92
CA GLY A 188 -7.61 10.71 14.08
C GLY A 188 -7.83 9.47 13.20
N ILE A 189 -7.31 9.48 11.97
CA ILE A 189 -7.31 8.33 11.05
C ILE A 189 -6.40 7.23 11.57
N ARG A 190 -5.17 7.54 11.97
CA ARG A 190 -4.21 6.61 12.57
C ARG A 190 -4.83 5.86 13.76
N ASN A 191 -5.44 6.59 14.69
CA ASN A 191 -6.09 5.99 15.86
C ASN A 191 -7.27 5.07 15.47
N ARG A 192 -7.97 5.35 14.37
CA ARG A 192 -8.99 4.42 13.83
C ARG A 192 -8.35 3.18 13.23
N ALA A 193 -7.24 3.33 12.51
CA ALA A 193 -6.51 2.21 11.92
C ALA A 193 -5.94 1.26 12.99
N ILE A 194 -5.32 1.79 14.05
CA ILE A 194 -4.83 1.00 15.21
C ILE A 194 -5.96 0.15 15.80
N ARG A 195 -7.14 0.74 16.04
CA ARG A 195 -8.30 -0.01 16.56
C ARG A 195 -8.80 -1.11 15.63
N GLN A 196 -8.58 -0.98 14.32
CA GLN A 196 -8.95 -2.03 13.36
C GLN A 196 -7.88 -3.13 13.30
N GLU A 197 -6.60 -2.78 13.42
CA GLU A 197 -5.48 -3.73 13.54
C GLU A 197 -5.62 -4.61 14.78
N GLU A 198 -5.91 -4.02 15.94
CA GLU A 198 -6.17 -4.73 17.20
C GLU A 198 -7.29 -5.78 17.05
N LYS A 199 -8.42 -5.41 16.44
CA LYS A 199 -9.55 -6.33 16.19
C LYS A 199 -9.18 -7.48 15.27
N ILE A 200 -8.32 -7.24 14.28
CA ILE A 200 -7.87 -8.28 13.36
C ILE A 200 -6.94 -9.25 14.09
N ASN A 201 -6.02 -8.74 14.90
CA ASN A 201 -5.13 -9.57 15.72
C ASN A 201 -5.91 -10.43 16.72
N GLU A 202 -6.86 -9.85 17.45
CA GLU A 202 -7.77 -10.59 18.34
C GLU A 202 -8.53 -11.68 17.60
N ALA A 203 -9.03 -11.39 16.39
CA ALA A 203 -9.74 -12.37 15.58
C ALA A 203 -8.83 -13.54 15.17
N PHE A 204 -7.56 -13.29 14.83
CA PHE A 204 -6.59 -14.33 14.50
C PHE A 204 -6.24 -15.21 15.71
N GLU A 205 -6.11 -14.64 16.91
CA GLU A 205 -5.85 -15.40 18.14
C GLU A 205 -6.98 -16.35 18.51
N LEU A 206 -8.23 -16.07 18.12
CA LEU A 206 -9.39 -16.92 18.39
C LEU A 206 -9.49 -18.14 17.46
N VAL A 207 -8.74 -18.17 16.35
CA VAL A 207 -8.78 -19.26 15.34
C VAL A 207 -7.47 -20.05 15.25
N ALA A 208 -6.44 -19.68 16.00
CA ALA A 208 -5.15 -20.38 16.12
C ALA A 208 -5.17 -21.40 17.27
#